data_AF-A0A4Y7U4N4-F1
#
_entry.id   AF-A0A4Y7U4N4-F1
#
_cell.length_a   1.000
_cell.length_b   1.000
_cell.length_c   1.000
_cell.angle_alpha   90.00
_cell.angle_beta   90.00
_cell.angle_gamma   90.00
#
_symmetry.space_group_name_H-M   'P 1'
#
loop_
_entity.id
_entity.type
_entity.pdbx_description
1 polymer ?
#
loop_
_entity_poly.entity_id
_entity_poly.type
_entity_poly.pdbx_seq_one_letter_code
_entity_poly.pdbx_strand_id
1 'polypeptide(L)'
;YGDANLVTNWPNYVKEMDLDKKHDDELIDIISTSDLSRAISGFTIEDFAPRHAWRALGQLKIIKAVKPLLKALTETKNEEAFDYQNELPKVLTLMGPEVIPELESFLQDEKKDWNFKTVLFKVLVEFAKQKPIYRDQV
;
A
#
# COMPACT_ATOMS: atom_id res chain seq x y z
N TYR A 1 15.65 13.03 -1.86
CA TYR A 1 14.71 11.88 -1.82
C TYR A 1 14.39 11.37 -3.22
N GLY A 2 15.37 11.30 -4.13
CA GLY A 2 15.16 10.83 -5.52
C GLY A 2 15.57 9.38 -5.79
N ASP A 3 15.94 8.65 -4.73
CA ASP A 3 16.22 7.22 -4.79
C ASP A 3 15.32 6.56 -3.75
N ALA A 4 14.24 5.98 -4.22
CA ALA A 4 13.42 5.12 -3.39
C ALA A 4 14.02 3.71 -3.44
N ASN A 5 15.11 3.55 -2.70
CA ASN A 5 15.81 2.29 -2.51
C ASN A 5 14.81 1.12 -2.46
N LEU A 6 15.02 0.12 -3.31
CA LEU A 6 14.26 -1.14 -3.35
C LEU A 6 14.59 -2.05 -2.15
N VAL A 7 15.44 -1.56 -1.24
CA VAL A 7 15.95 -2.26 -0.06
C VAL A 7 14.86 -2.34 1.02
N THR A 8 14.92 -3.40 1.84
CA THR A 8 13.99 -3.73 2.93
C THR A 8 13.78 -2.64 3.99
N ASN A 9 14.71 -1.68 4.10
CA ASN A 9 14.64 -0.57 5.05
C ASN A 9 14.10 0.70 4.39
N TRP A 10 12.78 0.89 4.48
CA TRP A 10 12.14 2.14 4.11
C TRP A 10 12.60 3.29 5.01
N PRO A 11 12.76 4.52 4.49
CA PRO A 11 12.94 5.71 5.31
C PRO A 11 11.87 5.82 6.39
N ASN A 12 12.21 6.41 7.53
CA ASN A 12 11.19 6.79 8.51
C ASN A 12 10.54 8.09 8.04
N TYR A 13 9.49 7.97 7.23
CA TYR A 13 8.80 9.10 6.61
C TYR A 13 8.26 10.11 7.62
N VAL A 14 7.81 9.62 8.79
CA VAL A 14 7.34 10.46 9.89
C VAL A 14 8.47 11.35 10.41
N LYS A 15 9.66 10.77 10.63
CA LYS A 15 10.80 11.48 11.22
C LYS A 15 11.61 12.28 10.21
N GLU A 16 11.80 11.75 9.01
CA GLU A 16 12.70 12.29 8.00
C GLU A 16 12.04 13.35 7.11
N MET A 17 10.70 13.31 6.99
CA MET A 17 9.93 14.23 6.16
C MET A 17 8.88 15.03 6.95
N ASP A 18 8.91 14.96 8.29
CA ASP A 18 7.94 15.62 9.19
C ASP A 18 6.48 15.33 8.81
N LEU A 19 6.23 14.13 8.28
CA LEU A 19 4.90 13.71 7.89
C LEU A 19 4.12 13.24 9.12
N ASP A 20 2.97 13.86 9.35
CA ASP A 20 1.97 13.40 10.31
C ASP A 20 0.61 13.16 9.63
N LYS A 21 -0.41 12.82 10.42
CA LYS A 21 -1.76 12.49 9.95
C LYS A 21 -2.47 13.63 9.22
N LYS A 22 -2.07 14.90 9.39
CA LYS A 22 -2.67 16.05 8.69
C LYS A 22 -2.43 16.03 7.18
N HIS A 23 -1.45 15.25 6.72
CA HIS A 23 -1.13 15.09 5.29
C HIS A 23 -1.90 13.92 4.65
N ASP A 24 -2.81 13.27 5.38
CA ASP A 24 -3.45 12.05 4.91
C ASP A 24 -4.22 12.22 3.59
N ASP A 25 -4.92 13.33 3.39
CA ASP A 25 -5.65 13.64 2.15
C ASP A 25 -4.69 13.84 0.97
N GLU A 26 -3.59 14.57 1.16
CA GLU A 26 -2.59 14.80 0.11
C GLU A 26 -1.90 13.49 -0.29
N LEU A 27 -1.53 12.66 0.68
CA LEU A 27 -0.92 11.35 0.42
C LEU A 27 -1.89 10.41 -0.32
N ILE A 28 -3.18 10.45 0.01
CA ILE A 28 -4.21 9.68 -0.71
C ILE A 28 -4.43 10.21 -2.13
N ASP A 29 -4.41 11.53 -2.30
CA ASP A 29 -4.55 12.17 -3.61
C ASP A 29 -3.41 11.77 -4.55
N ILE A 30 -2.17 11.77 -4.06
CA ILE A 30 -1.00 11.29 -4.82
C ILE A 30 -1.22 9.86 -5.31
N ILE A 31 -1.69 8.94 -4.45
CA ILE A 31 -1.96 7.55 -4.85
C ILE A 31 -3.09 7.47 -5.89
N SER A 32 -4.13 8.29 -5.71
CA SER A 32 -5.32 8.21 -6.56
C SER A 32 -5.09 8.80 -7.95
N THR A 33 -4.26 9.83 -8.06
CA THR A 33 -4.03 10.59 -9.30
C THR A 33 -2.85 10.04 -10.10
N SER A 34 -1.80 9.57 -9.43
CA SER A 34 -0.57 9.12 -10.08
C SER A 34 -0.73 7.81 -10.86
N ASP A 35 0.14 7.61 -11.84
CA ASP A 35 0.38 6.34 -12.49
C ASP A 35 1.52 5.64 -11.76
N LEU A 36 1.21 4.56 -11.05
CA LEU A 36 2.15 3.84 -10.19
C LEU A 36 3.11 2.94 -10.99
N SER A 37 2.90 2.79 -12.29
CA SER A 37 3.75 2.02 -13.20
C SER A 37 4.94 2.83 -13.72
N ARG A 38 4.94 4.17 -13.56
CA ARG A 38 5.97 5.07 -14.10
C ARG A 38 7.28 4.97 -13.32
N ALA A 39 8.06 3.92 -13.62
CA ALA A 39 9.42 3.74 -13.13
C ALA A 39 10.29 2.85 -14.08
N ILE A 40 10.16 2.99 -15.42
CA ILE A 40 10.89 2.14 -16.40
C ILE A 40 12.12 2.81 -17.09
N SER A 41 12.16 4.13 -17.37
CA SER A 41 13.44 4.86 -17.65
C SER A 41 13.30 6.40 -17.62
N GLY A 42 14.38 7.13 -17.29
CA GLY A 42 14.46 8.60 -17.43
C GLY A 42 13.85 9.43 -16.29
N PHE A 43 13.79 8.89 -15.06
CA PHE A 43 12.99 9.44 -13.97
C PHE A 43 13.39 10.83 -13.50
N THR A 44 12.37 11.58 -13.11
CA THR A 44 12.52 12.73 -12.23
C THR A 44 12.26 12.32 -10.78
N ILE A 45 12.54 13.21 -9.83
CA ILE A 45 12.31 12.93 -8.40
C ILE A 45 10.81 12.71 -8.13
N GLU A 46 9.96 13.39 -8.89
CA GLU A 46 8.51 13.35 -8.80
C GLU A 46 7.94 11.97 -9.14
N ASP A 47 8.59 11.20 -10.02
CA ASP A 47 8.16 9.83 -10.36
C ASP A 47 8.22 8.88 -9.14
N PHE A 48 9.01 9.21 -8.11
CA PHE A 48 9.08 8.46 -6.87
C PHE A 48 8.08 8.93 -5.81
N ALA A 49 7.40 10.06 -6.00
CA ALA A 49 6.45 10.62 -5.03
C ALA A 49 5.36 9.61 -4.62
N PRO A 50 4.72 8.84 -5.53
CA PRO A 50 3.69 7.87 -5.15
C PRO A 50 4.24 6.79 -4.24
N ARG A 51 5.49 6.37 -4.48
CA ARG A 51 6.16 5.37 -3.65
C ARG A 51 6.41 5.84 -2.24
N HIS A 52 6.87 7.07 -2.09
CA HIS A 52 6.98 7.68 -0.77
C HIS A 52 5.60 7.80 -0.11
N ALA A 53 4.55 8.13 -0.88
CA ALA A 53 3.19 8.28 -0.37
C ALA A 53 2.62 6.97 0.20
N TRP A 54 2.61 5.86 -0.54
CA TRP A 54 2.04 4.61 -0.01
C TRP A 54 2.80 4.07 1.20
N ARG A 55 4.14 4.24 1.22
CA ARG A 55 4.96 3.84 2.37
C ARG A 55 4.65 4.71 3.60
N ALA A 56 4.50 6.02 3.42
CA ALA A 56 4.11 6.94 4.50
C ALA A 56 2.71 6.64 5.04
N LEU A 57 1.72 6.38 4.17
CA LEU A 57 0.37 5.98 4.57
C LEU A 57 0.37 4.76 5.50
N GLY A 58 1.21 3.76 5.18
CA GLY A 58 1.42 2.58 6.02
C GLY A 58 2.01 2.92 7.39
N GLN A 59 3.11 3.68 7.42
CA GLN A 59 3.77 4.08 8.67
C GLN A 59 2.89 4.95 9.58
N LEU A 60 2.06 5.80 8.98
CA LEU A 60 1.11 6.68 9.68
C LEU A 60 -0.19 5.99 10.11
N LYS A 61 -0.41 4.74 9.66
CA LYS A 61 -1.62 3.95 9.93
C LYS A 61 -2.91 4.66 9.49
N ILE A 62 -2.91 5.22 8.29
CA ILE A 62 -4.07 5.94 7.75
C ILE A 62 -5.11 4.94 7.21
N ILE A 63 -6.05 4.53 8.05
CA ILE A 63 -7.07 3.51 7.70
C ILE A 63 -7.97 3.95 6.53
N LYS A 64 -8.31 5.25 6.41
CA LYS A 64 -9.12 5.75 5.29
C LYS A 64 -8.46 5.57 3.92
N ALA A 65 -7.15 5.31 3.88
CA ALA A 65 -6.40 5.06 2.64
C ALA A 65 -6.52 3.62 2.12
N VAL A 66 -7.07 2.68 2.90
CA VAL A 66 -7.19 1.27 2.48
C VAL A 66 -7.99 1.15 1.17
N LYS A 67 -9.16 1.79 1.07
CA LYS A 67 -9.96 1.78 -0.16
C LYS A 67 -9.21 2.37 -1.37
N PRO A 68 -8.62 3.59 -1.29
CA PRO A 68 -7.77 4.11 -2.34
C PRO A 68 -6.64 3.17 -2.77
N LEU A 69 -5.94 2.55 -1.82
CA LEU A 69 -4.86 1.61 -2.11
C LEU A 69 -5.37 0.35 -2.83
N LEU A 70 -6.46 -0.25 -2.36
CA LEU A 70 -7.09 -1.41 -3.01
C LEU A 70 -7.64 -1.06 -4.39
N LYS A 71 -8.17 0.16 -4.58
CA LYS A 71 -8.60 0.65 -5.88
C LYS A 71 -7.40 0.74 -6.83
N ALA A 72 -6.33 1.41 -6.41
CA ALA A 72 -5.12 1.60 -7.20
C ALA A 72 -4.48 0.28 -7.63
N LEU A 73 -4.58 -0.78 -6.81
CA LEU A 73 -4.12 -2.13 -7.16
C LEU A 73 -4.80 -2.68 -8.42
N THR A 74 -6.02 -2.26 -8.72
CA THR A 74 -6.86 -2.79 -9.81
C THR A 74 -7.03 -1.85 -10.99
N GLU A 75 -6.47 -0.64 -10.92
CA GLU A 75 -6.58 0.34 -12.01
C GLU A 75 -5.64 -0.03 -13.16
N THR A 76 -6.13 -0.02 -14.39
CA THR A 76 -5.36 -0.40 -15.59
C THR A 76 -4.07 0.42 -15.76
N LYS A 77 -4.07 1.71 -15.37
CA LYS A 77 -2.85 2.53 -15.38
C LYS A 77 -1.71 1.96 -14.51
N ASN A 78 -2.04 1.13 -13.53
CA ASN A 78 -1.09 0.57 -12.56
C ASN A 78 -0.77 -0.91 -12.84
N GLU A 79 -1.10 -1.44 -14.02
CA GLU A 79 -0.92 -2.87 -14.33
C GLU A 79 0.56 -3.32 -14.25
N GLU A 80 1.50 -2.43 -14.57
CA GLU A 80 2.94 -2.68 -14.49
C GLU A 80 3.57 -2.16 -13.18
N ALA A 81 2.76 -1.76 -12.19
CA ALA A 81 3.22 -1.27 -10.89
C ALA A 81 3.71 -2.41 -9.97
N PHE A 82 4.69 -3.20 -10.42
CA PHE A 82 5.19 -4.39 -9.72
C PHE A 82 5.66 -4.08 -8.29
N ASP A 83 6.33 -2.95 -8.11
CA ASP A 83 6.82 -2.55 -6.80
C ASP A 83 5.69 -2.19 -5.85
N TYR A 84 4.64 -1.52 -6.35
CA TYR A 84 3.45 -1.26 -5.57
C TYR A 84 2.78 -2.56 -5.13
N GLN A 85 2.59 -3.51 -6.04
CA GLN A 85 2.00 -4.82 -5.74
C GLN A 85 2.83 -5.62 -4.72
N ASN A 86 4.16 -5.54 -4.81
CA ASN A 86 5.08 -6.22 -3.89
C ASN A 86 5.11 -5.57 -2.49
N GLU A 87 5.01 -4.24 -2.40
CA GLU A 87 5.09 -3.51 -1.14
C GLU A 87 3.75 -3.36 -0.43
N LEU A 88 2.63 -3.38 -1.16
CA LEU A 88 1.29 -3.17 -0.63
C LEU A 88 0.96 -4.08 0.57
N PRO A 89 1.34 -5.38 0.60
CA PRO A 89 1.09 -6.21 1.77
C PRO A 89 1.74 -5.67 3.05
N LYS A 90 2.98 -5.17 2.95
CA LYS A 90 3.69 -4.56 4.08
C LYS A 90 3.04 -3.23 4.49
N VAL A 91 2.61 -2.42 3.52
CA VAL A 91 1.86 -1.18 3.77
C VAL A 91 0.60 -1.46 4.60
N LEU A 92 -0.24 -2.39 4.14
CA LEU A 92 -1.49 -2.76 4.81
C LEU A 92 -1.24 -3.41 6.17
N THR A 93 -0.19 -4.22 6.32
CA THR A 93 0.17 -4.82 7.61
C THR A 93 0.58 -3.75 8.64
N LEU A 94 1.33 -2.71 8.23
CA LEU A 94 1.72 -1.61 9.11
C LEU A 94 0.53 -0.81 9.63
N MET A 95 -0.54 -0.71 8.83
CA MET A 95 -1.78 -0.02 9.22
C MET A 95 -2.50 -0.71 10.38
N GLY A 96 -2.33 -2.03 10.55
CA GLY A 96 -2.92 -2.80 11.64
C GLY A 96 -4.15 -3.63 11.23
N PRO A 97 -4.67 -4.48 12.14
CA PRO A 97 -5.78 -5.40 11.85
C PRO A 97 -7.09 -4.70 11.49
N GLU A 98 -7.22 -3.40 11.74
CA GLU A 98 -8.38 -2.58 11.37
C GLU A 98 -8.63 -2.56 9.84
N VAL A 99 -7.65 -2.97 9.03
CA VAL A 99 -7.82 -3.10 7.57
C VAL A 99 -8.60 -4.36 7.15
N ILE A 100 -8.71 -5.38 8.02
CA ILE A 100 -9.24 -6.71 7.68
C ILE A 100 -10.63 -6.64 7.02
N PRO A 101 -11.62 -5.88 7.53
CA PRO A 101 -12.96 -5.86 6.92
C PRO A 101 -12.97 -5.43 5.45
N GLU A 102 -12.10 -4.48 5.08
CA GLU A 102 -11.97 -4.02 3.69
C GLU A 102 -11.25 -5.06 2.81
N LEU A 103 -10.30 -5.82 3.39
CA LEU A 103 -9.66 -6.92 2.70
C LEU A 103 -10.64 -8.06 2.44
N GLU A 104 -11.46 -8.44 3.42
CA GLU A 104 -12.51 -9.46 3.27
C GLU A 104 -13.51 -9.06 2.19
N SER A 105 -13.99 -7.81 2.21
CA SER A 105 -14.88 -7.30 1.18
C SER A 105 -14.26 -7.37 -0.23
N PHE A 106 -12.96 -7.08 -0.36
CA PHE A 106 -12.26 -7.19 -1.65
C PHE A 106 -12.10 -8.64 -2.09
N LEU A 107 -11.78 -9.56 -1.17
CA LEU A 107 -11.56 -10.97 -1.46
C LEU A 107 -12.85 -11.68 -1.88
N GLN A 108 -13.99 -11.28 -1.32
CA GLN A 108 -15.32 -11.82 -1.66
C GLN A 108 -15.87 -11.29 -2.99
N ASP A 109 -15.33 -10.19 -3.55
CA ASP A 109 -15.79 -9.65 -4.82
C ASP A 109 -15.33 -10.54 -5.99
N GLU A 110 -16.27 -11.26 -6.60
CA GLU A 110 -16.03 -12.17 -7.74
C GLU A 110 -15.55 -11.45 -9.00
N LYS A 111 -15.74 -10.13 -9.10
CA LYS A 111 -15.28 -9.33 -10.25
C LYS A 111 -13.79 -9.00 -10.18
N LYS A 112 -13.15 -9.21 -9.03
CA LYS A 112 -11.71 -8.95 -8.85
C LYS A 112 -10.89 -10.13 -9.34
N ASP A 113 -9.91 -9.84 -10.19
CA ASP A 113 -8.95 -10.84 -10.67
C ASP A 113 -8.26 -11.55 -9.48
N TRP A 114 -8.14 -12.86 -9.60
CA TRP A 114 -7.48 -13.72 -8.63
C TRP A 114 -6.05 -13.23 -8.31
N ASN A 115 -5.33 -12.72 -9.29
CA ASN A 115 -3.97 -12.19 -9.12
C ASN A 115 -3.92 -11.11 -8.04
N PHE A 116 -4.87 -10.18 -8.02
CA PHE A 116 -4.94 -9.14 -6.98
C PHE A 116 -5.30 -9.73 -5.60
N LYS A 117 -6.14 -10.76 -5.55
CA LYS A 117 -6.47 -11.46 -4.30
C LYS A 117 -5.25 -12.14 -3.67
N THR A 118 -4.35 -12.70 -4.49
CA THR A 118 -3.09 -13.31 -4.00
C THR A 118 -2.19 -12.32 -3.26
N VAL A 119 -2.22 -11.04 -3.64
CA VAL A 119 -1.51 -9.97 -2.94
C VAL A 119 -2.06 -9.80 -1.51
N LEU A 120 -3.38 -9.81 -1.37
CA LEU A 120 -4.04 -9.57 -0.08
C LEU A 120 -3.99 -10.76 0.88
N PHE A 121 -3.99 -12.00 0.37
CA PHE A 121 -3.81 -13.18 1.22
C PHE A 121 -2.51 -13.14 2.04
N LYS A 122 -1.44 -12.53 1.50
CA LYS A 122 -0.18 -12.34 2.23
C LYS A 122 -0.39 -11.48 3.49
N VAL A 123 -1.28 -10.49 3.44
CA VAL A 123 -1.59 -9.63 4.60
C VAL A 123 -2.27 -10.42 5.71
N LEU A 124 -3.29 -11.22 5.36
CA LEU A 124 -4.01 -12.05 6.32
C LEU A 124 -3.10 -13.10 6.97
N VAL A 125 -2.22 -13.72 6.18
CA VAL A 125 -1.21 -14.67 6.68
C VAL A 125 -0.25 -13.99 7.66
N GLU A 126 0.22 -12.77 7.36
CA GLU A 126 1.10 -12.03 8.26
C GLU A 126 0.40 -11.63 9.56
N PHE A 127 -0.87 -11.23 9.54
CA PHE A 127 -1.63 -11.01 10.77
C PHE A 127 -1.81 -12.30 11.59
N ALA A 128 -2.15 -13.42 10.94
CA ALA A 128 -2.30 -14.72 11.60
C ALA A 128 -0.99 -15.21 12.25
N LYS A 129 0.16 -14.94 11.60
CA LYS A 129 1.49 -15.26 12.15
C LYS A 129 1.87 -14.38 13.34
N GLN A 130 1.54 -13.08 13.30
CA GLN A 130 1.94 -12.12 14.33
C GLN A 130 1.20 -12.33 15.65
N LYS A 131 -0.01 -12.89 15.65
CA LYS A 131 -0.72 -13.31 16.87
C LYS A 131 -1.66 -14.52 16.63
N PRO A 132 -1.60 -15.57 17.47
CA PRO A 132 -2.57 -16.68 17.43
C PRO A 132 -4.03 -16.27 17.66
N ILE A 133 -4.30 -15.08 18.20
CA ILE A 133 -5.66 -14.55 18.49
C ILE A 133 -6.46 -14.24 17.21
N TYR A 134 -5.80 -13.98 16.08
CA TYR A 134 -6.51 -13.67 14.82
C TYR A 134 -6.81 -14.92 13.99
N ARG A 135 -6.46 -16.12 14.48
CA ARG A 135 -6.64 -17.37 13.74
C ARG A 135 -8.11 -17.73 13.51
N ASP A 136 -9.01 -17.24 14.36
CA ASP A 136 -10.45 -17.44 14.24
C ASP A 136 -11.12 -16.37 13.36
N GLN A 137 -10.34 -15.42 12.82
CA GLN A 137 -10.79 -14.33 11.94
C GLN A 137 -10.23 -14.46 10.50
N VAL A 138 -9.55 -15.56 10.17
CA VAL A 138 -8.93 -15.82 8.85
C VAL A 138 -9.36 -17.19 8.32
#